data_AF-A0A3D5ZDG3-F1
#
_entry.id   AF-A0A3D5ZDG3-F1
#
_cell.length_a   1.000
_cell.length_b   1.000
_cell.length_c   1.000
_cell.angle_alpha   90.00
_cell.angle_beta   90.00
_cell.angle_gamma   90.00
#
_symmetry.space_group_name_H-M   'P 1'
#
loop_
_entity.id
_entity.type
_entity.pdbx_description
1 polymer ?
#
loop_
_entity_poly.entity_id
_entity_poly.type
_entity_poly.pdbx_seq_one_letter_code
_entity_poly.pdbx_strand_id
1 'polypeptide(L)'
;MFDITPKRIDKNEIHTLQFPRQPLDHSKEKLNYITKAIRKALKIGNAYKIKIKIVFYDTTGLKEVETTVWNSTTENVVLKNGICIPFHRVVDVK
;
A
#
# COMPACT_ATOMS: atom_id res chain seq x y z
N MET A 1 10.26 -15.67 -17.38
CA MET A 1 10.10 -14.97 -16.10
C MET A 1 9.19 -13.79 -16.40
N PHE A 2 7.90 -13.87 -16.06
CA PHE A 2 6.97 -12.79 -16.38
C PHE A 2 7.20 -11.66 -15.38
N ASP A 3 7.73 -10.53 -15.86
CA ASP A 3 7.82 -9.31 -15.06
C ASP A 3 6.39 -8.80 -14.80
N ILE A 4 5.88 -9.08 -13.60
CA ILE A 4 4.58 -8.57 -13.18
C ILE A 4 4.76 -7.08 -12.91
N THR A 5 4.51 -6.27 -13.93
CA THR A 5 4.54 -4.81 -13.81
C THR A 5 3.25 -4.34 -13.15
N PRO A 6 3.31 -3.56 -12.05
CA PRO A 6 2.10 -3.07 -11.40
C PRO A 6 1.35 -2.10 -12.31
N LYS A 7 0.02 -2.22 -12.39
CA LYS A 7 -0.81 -1.22 -13.05
C LYS A 7 -0.89 0.03 -12.17
N ARG A 8 -0.38 1.16 -12.67
CA ARG A 8 -0.50 2.45 -11.99
C ARG A 8 -1.95 2.93 -12.02
N ILE A 9 -2.45 3.35 -10.86
CA ILE A 9 -3.81 3.88 -10.69
C ILE A 9 -3.78 5.19 -9.89
N ASP A 10 -4.82 6.00 -10.04
CA ASP A 10 -5.07 7.12 -9.14
C ASP A 10 -5.63 6.62 -7.80
N LYS A 11 -5.35 7.35 -6.72
CA LYS A 11 -5.84 6.99 -5.39
C LYS A 11 -7.38 6.93 -5.32
N ASN A 12 -8.09 7.73 -6.12
CA ASN A 12 -9.55 7.78 -6.12
C ASN A 12 -10.16 6.51 -6.72
N GLU A 13 -9.40 5.76 -7.53
CA GLU A 13 -9.85 4.47 -8.08
C GLU A 13 -9.86 3.36 -7.02
N ILE A 14 -9.12 3.51 -5.91
CA ILE A 14 -9.00 2.47 -4.86
C ILE A 14 -10.35 2.10 -4.25
N HIS A 15 -11.28 3.05 -4.15
CA HIS A 15 -12.63 2.80 -3.63
C HIS A 15 -13.45 1.83 -4.48
N THR A 16 -13.09 1.65 -5.75
CA THR A 16 -13.76 0.72 -6.67
C THR A 16 -13.14 -0.67 -6.65
N LEU A 17 -12.00 -0.84 -5.98
CA LEU A 17 -11.27 -2.10 -5.94
C LEU A 17 -11.85 -3.04 -4.88
N GLN A 18 -11.72 -4.32 -5.14
CA GLN A 18 -12.09 -5.35 -4.18
C GLN A 18 -10.84 -6.00 -3.59
N PHE A 19 -10.81 -6.13 -2.27
CA PHE A 19 -9.70 -6.72 -1.55
C PHE A 19 -10.10 -8.06 -0.96
N PRO A 20 -9.48 -9.18 -1.39
CA PRO A 20 -9.68 -10.47 -0.77
C PRO A 20 -9.28 -10.46 0.71
N ARG A 21 -10.01 -11.23 1.53
CA ARG A 21 -9.67 -11.42 2.96
C ARG A 21 -8.38 -12.22 3.15
N GLN A 22 -8.00 -13.02 2.15
CA GLN A 22 -6.80 -13.85 2.22
C GLN A 22 -5.53 -12.97 2.20
N PRO A 23 -4.65 -13.10 3.20
CA PRO A 23 -3.38 -12.40 3.24
C PRO A 23 -2.44 -12.90 2.14
N LEU A 24 -1.54 -12.05 1.71
CA LEU A 24 -0.42 -12.46 0.87
C LEU A 24 0.56 -13.32 1.67
N ASP A 25 1.18 -14.29 1.00
CA ASP A 25 2.20 -15.14 1.60
C ASP A 25 3.53 -14.37 1.69
N HIS A 26 3.73 -13.68 2.80
CA HIS A 26 4.90 -12.88 3.07
C HIS A 26 5.76 -13.54 4.15
N SER A 27 7.07 -13.60 3.91
CA SER A 27 8.02 -13.95 4.96
C SER A 27 7.97 -12.94 6.10
N LYS A 28 8.40 -13.37 7.29
CA LYS A 28 8.48 -12.50 8.48
C LYS A 28 9.38 -11.29 8.24
N GLU A 29 10.49 -11.47 7.52
CA GLU A 29 11.40 -10.39 7.13
C GLU A 29 10.70 -9.38 6.22
N LYS A 30 9.94 -9.86 5.23
CA LYS A 30 9.19 -9.00 4.30
C LYS A 30 8.10 -8.21 5.01
N LEU A 31 7.35 -8.82 5.93
CA LEU A 31 6.36 -8.11 6.76
C LEU A 31 7.02 -7.04 7.65
N ASN A 32 8.16 -7.34 8.26
CA ASN A 32 8.90 -6.37 9.08
C ASN A 32 9.41 -5.20 8.23
N TYR A 33 9.90 -5.49 7.01
CA TYR A 33 10.30 -4.47 6.05
C TYR A 33 9.14 -3.55 5.68
N ILE A 34 7.99 -4.11 5.25
CA ILE A 34 6.79 -3.34 4.87
C ILE A 34 6.31 -2.47 6.04
N THR A 35 6.29 -3.04 7.25
CA THR A 35 5.91 -2.32 8.48
C THR A 35 6.81 -1.11 8.71
N LYS A 36 8.13 -1.28 8.60
CA LYS A 36 9.10 -0.18 8.76
C LYS A 36 8.95 0.86 7.66
N ALA A 37 8.74 0.42 6.41
CA ALA A 37 8.56 1.30 5.27
C ALA A 37 7.29 2.17 5.40
N ILE A 38 6.16 1.59 5.81
CA ILE A 38 4.91 2.33 6.08
C ILE A 38 5.10 3.33 7.22
N ARG A 39 5.77 2.94 8.32
CA ARG A 39 6.06 3.88 9.42
C ARG A 39 6.94 5.04 8.97
N LYS A 40 7.92 4.80 8.10
CA LYS A 40 8.73 5.86 7.50
C LYS A 40 7.87 6.76 6.61
N ALA A 41 7.06 6.17 5.74
CA ALA A 41 6.15 6.87 4.84
C ALA A 41 5.16 7.78 5.60
N LEU A 42 4.62 7.30 6.72
CA LEU A 42 3.76 8.09 7.60
C LEU A 42 4.49 9.31 8.16
N LYS A 43 5.71 9.13 8.69
CA LYS A 43 6.51 10.23 9.23
C LYS A 43 6.81 11.30 8.18
N ILE A 44 7.27 10.90 6.99
CA ILE A 44 7.60 11.86 5.93
C ILE A 44 6.36 12.47 5.27
N GLY A 45 5.25 11.72 5.19
CA GLY A 45 3.98 12.21 4.70
C GLY A 45 3.41 13.30 5.60
N ASN A 46 3.47 13.10 6.93
CA ASN A 46 2.99 14.06 7.91
C ASN A 46 3.92 15.28 8.04
N ALA A 47 5.24 15.07 8.06
CA ALA A 47 6.20 16.16 8.21
C ALA A 47 6.38 17.00 6.94
N TYR A 48 6.44 16.35 5.77
CA TYR A 48 6.90 16.98 4.53
C TYR A 48 5.89 16.89 3.38
N LYS A 49 4.71 16.28 3.59
CA LYS A 49 3.69 16.09 2.54
C LYS A 49 4.22 15.33 1.32
N ILE A 50 5.23 14.50 1.53
CA ILE A 50 5.85 13.70 0.47
C ILE A 50 4.89 12.59 0.03
N LYS A 51 4.83 12.34 -1.28
CA LYS A 51 4.14 11.19 -1.85
C LYS A 51 5.13 10.03 -1.96
N ILE A 52 4.63 8.83 -1.73
CA ILE A 52 5.37 7.58 -1.82
C ILE A 52 4.63 6.62 -2.73
N LYS A 53 5.32 5.62 -3.25
CA LYS A 53 4.73 4.55 -4.06
C LYS A 53 4.34 3.38 -3.16
N ILE A 54 3.10 2.93 -3.30
CA ILE A 54 2.57 1.77 -2.60
C ILE A 54 2.15 0.77 -3.66
N VAL A 55 2.75 -0.42 -3.60
CA VAL A 55 2.43 -1.55 -4.47
C VAL A 55 1.60 -2.53 -3.67
N PHE A 56 0.47 -2.98 -4.23
CA PHE A 56 -0.48 -3.84 -3.54
C PHE A 56 -1.28 -4.71 -4.53
N TYR A 57 -1.94 -5.76 -4.03
CA TYR A 57 -2.84 -6.59 -4.82
C TYR A 57 -4.31 -6.33 -4.50
N ASP A 58 -5.12 -6.16 -5.53
CA ASP A 58 -6.58 -6.33 -5.44
C ASP A 58 -6.99 -7.72 -5.95
N THR A 59 -8.28 -7.92 -6.26
CA THR A 59 -8.78 -9.16 -6.91
C THR A 59 -8.35 -9.32 -8.36
N THR A 60 -8.02 -8.21 -9.05
CA THR A 60 -7.73 -8.17 -10.49
C THR A 60 -6.23 -8.24 -10.81
N GLY A 61 -5.37 -7.93 -9.84
CA GLY A 61 -3.93 -8.04 -9.99
C GLY A 61 -3.13 -7.00 -9.20
N LEU A 62 -1.88 -6.82 -9.61
CA LEU A 62 -0.92 -5.93 -8.96
C LEU A 62 -1.16 -4.48 -9.37
N LYS A 63 -1.31 -3.59 -8.39
CA LYS A 63 -1.55 -2.15 -8.56
C LYS A 63 -0.43 -1.34 -7.90
N GLU A 64 -0.17 -0.15 -8.43
CA GLU A 64 0.68 0.87 -7.82
C GLU A 64 -0.08 2.18 -7.69
N VAL A 65 -0.02 2.80 -6.52
CA VAL A 65 -0.52 4.16 -6.30
C VAL A 65 0.62 5.02 -5.75
N GLU A 66 0.66 6.29 -6.18
CA GLU A 66 1.59 7.28 -5.64
C GLU A 66 0.82 8.35 -4.86
N THR A 67 0.92 8.32 -3.53
CA THR A 67 0.18 9.24 -2.67
C THR A 67 0.83 9.40 -1.30
N THR A 68 0.25 10.25 -0.46
CA THR A 68 0.72 10.48 0.91
C THR A 68 0.01 9.56 1.88
N VAL A 69 0.78 8.84 2.71
CA VAL A 69 0.26 8.08 3.86
C VAL A 69 -0.10 9.07 4.96
N TRP A 70 -1.32 8.95 5.47
CA TRP A 70 -1.90 9.84 6.49
C TRP A 70 -2.00 9.15 7.85
N ASN A 71 -2.29 7.84 7.87
CA ASN A 71 -2.29 7.03 9.08
C ASN A 71 -1.96 5.57 8.74
N SER A 72 -1.61 4.77 9.73
CA SER A 72 -1.43 3.32 9.59
C SER A 72 -1.93 2.60 10.83
N THR A 73 -2.73 1.57 10.63
CA THR A 73 -3.22 0.66 11.66
C THR A 73 -2.64 -0.74 11.42
N THR A 74 -2.95 -1.69 12.29
CA THR A 74 -2.60 -3.11 12.10
C THR A 74 -3.29 -3.72 10.88
N GLU A 75 -4.46 -3.19 10.49
CA GLU A 75 -5.28 -3.75 9.42
C GLU A 75 -5.18 -2.96 8.12
N ASN A 76 -4.97 -1.65 8.18
CA ASN A 76 -5.09 -0.75 7.04
C ASN A 76 -4.01 0.34 7.02
N VAL A 77 -3.54 0.66 5.82
CA VAL A 77 -2.80 1.88 5.50
C VAL A 77 -3.80 2.93 5.03
N VAL A 78 -3.88 4.05 5.75
CA VAL A 78 -4.79 5.14 5.44
C VAL A 78 -4.03 6.21 4.67
N LEU A 79 -4.55 6.53 3.50
CA LEU A 79 -4.00 7.51 2.57
C LEU A 79 -4.75 8.83 2.72
N LYS A 80 -4.18 9.90 2.14
CA LYS A 80 -4.82 11.21 2.09
C LYS A 80 -6.24 11.13 1.47
N ASN A 81 -7.22 11.74 2.14
CA ASN A 81 -8.67 11.69 1.87
C ASN A 81 -9.40 10.45 2.46
N GLY A 82 -8.79 9.74 3.42
CA GLY A 82 -9.45 8.63 4.11
C GLY A 82 -9.54 7.33 3.31
N ILE A 83 -8.78 7.23 2.22
CA ILE A 83 -8.72 6.05 1.36
C ILE A 83 -7.89 4.97 2.06
N CYS A 84 -8.38 3.74 2.12
CA CYS A 84 -7.72 2.65 2.86
C CYS A 84 -7.24 1.56 1.91
N ILE A 85 -6.01 1.07 2.14
CA ILE A 85 -5.50 -0.18 1.55
C ILE A 85 -5.28 -1.17 2.69
N PRO A 86 -5.81 -2.39 2.62
CA PRO A 86 -5.54 -3.39 3.65
C PRO A 86 -4.06 -3.74 3.71
N PHE A 87 -3.50 -3.75 4.92
CA PHE A 87 -2.08 -4.00 5.16
C PHE A 87 -1.64 -5.37 4.61
N HIS A 88 -2.50 -6.39 4.76
CA HIS A 88 -2.25 -7.75 4.27
C HIS A 88 -2.22 -7.88 2.75
N ARG A 89 -2.53 -6.81 2.01
CA ARG A 89 -2.49 -6.74 0.55
C ARG A 89 -1.33 -5.90 0.02
N VAL A 90 -0.61 -5.20 0.88
CA VAL A 90 0.55 -4.38 0.49
C VAL A 90 1.73 -5.30 0.19
N VAL A 91 2.34 -5.14 -0.98
CA VAL A 91 3.52 -5.88 -1.46
C VAL A 91 4.79 -5.09 -1.18
N ASP A 92 4.77 -3.77 -1.41
CA ASP A 92 5.96 -2.95 -1.27
C ASP A 92 5.63 -1.47 -1.07
N VAL A 93 6.57 -0.74 -0.46
CA VAL A 93 6.45 0.69 -0.18
C VAL A 93 7.79 1.37 -0.44
N LYS A 94 7.83 2.33 -1.37
CA LYS A 94 9.05 3.00 -1.86
C LYS A 94 8.94 4.52 -1.82
#